data_AF-A0A7C2MKD4-F1
#
_entry.id   AF-A0A7C2MKD4-F1
#
_cell.length_a   1.000
_cell.length_b   1.000
_cell.length_c   1.000
_cell.angle_alpha   90.00
_cell.angle_beta   90.00
_cell.angle_gamma   90.00
#
_symmetry.space_group_name_H-M   'P 1'
#
loop_
_entity.id
_entity.type
_entity.pdbx_description
1 polymer ?
#
loop_
_entity_poly.entity_id
_entity_poly.type
_entity_poly.pdbx_seq_one_letter_code
_entity_poly.pdbx_strand_id
1 'polypeptide(L)' 'VSFGNTEKNLRSAIEGETYEYTEMYPGFARTAREEGLDELAEWFETLARAEKSHATRFTKGLGLIEGKEPAAAAV' A
#
# COMPACT_ATOMS: atom_id res chain seq x y z
N VAL A 1 -11.38 4.53 9.06
CA VAL A 1 -10.75 5.71 8.44
C VAL A 1 -10.40 6.70 9.54
N SER A 2 -9.14 7.13 9.63
CA SER A 2 -8.71 8.06 10.68
C SER A 2 -8.92 9.51 10.25
N PHE A 3 -9.54 10.29 11.13
CA PHE A 3 -9.79 11.73 10.97
C PHE A 3 -9.26 12.48 12.20
N GLY A 4 -8.06 12.09 12.63
CA GLY A 4 -7.27 12.80 13.63
C GLY A 4 -6.27 13.74 12.97
N ASN A 5 -5.16 14.01 13.66
CA ASN A 5 -4.04 14.75 13.07
C ASN A 5 -3.37 13.95 11.93
N THR A 6 -2.53 14.62 11.14
CA THR A 6 -1.84 14.03 9.98
C THR A 6 -1.09 12.73 10.32
N GLU A 7 -0.47 12.65 11.49
CA GLU A 7 0.24 11.45 11.95
C GLU A 7 -0.70 10.23 12.02
N LYS A 8 -1.84 10.37 12.68
CA LYS A 8 -2.84 9.30 12.79
C LYS A 8 -3.42 8.92 11.43
N ASN A 9 -3.58 9.88 10.52
CA ASN A 9 -4.10 9.62 9.19
C ASN A 9 -3.08 8.84 8.34
N LEU A 10 -1.79 9.17 8.44
CA LEU A 10 -0.72 8.44 7.76
C LEU A 10 -0.59 7.00 8.28
N ARG A 11 -0.68 6.77 9.59
CA ARG A 11 -0.67 5.40 10.13
C ARG A 11 -1.83 4.57 9.61
N SER A 12 -3.03 5.15 9.60
CA SER A 12 -4.21 4.47 9.06
C SER A 12 -4.10 4.21 7.55
N ALA A 13 -3.50 5.13 6.79
CA ALA A 13 -3.25 4.93 5.37
C ALA A 13 -2.24 3.81 5.14
N ILE A 14 -1.11 3.81 5.85
CA ILE A 14 -0.08 2.75 5.74
C ILE A 14 -0.69 1.37 6.00
N GLU A 15 -1.53 1.23 7.02
CA GLU A 15 -2.22 -0.03 7.32
C GLU A 15 -3.13 -0.48 6.18
N GLY A 16 -3.97 0.43 5.67
CA GLY A 16 -4.88 0.16 4.55
C GLY A 16 -4.13 -0.25 3.29
N GLU A 17 -3.19 0.58 2.85
CA GLU A 17 -2.36 0.34 1.67
C GLU A 17 -1.59 -0.98 1.80
N THR A 18 -1.08 -1.30 3.01
CA THR A 18 -0.38 -2.56 3.27
C THR A 18 -1.30 -3.76 3.09
N TYR A 19 -2.48 -3.72 3.69
CA TYR A 19 -3.48 -4.77 3.50
C TYR A 19 -3.85 -4.94 2.01
N GLU A 20 -3.96 -3.82 1.27
CA GLU A 20 -4.30 -3.85 -0.14
C GLU A 20 -3.22 -4.54 -0.99
N TYR A 21 -1.94 -4.20 -0.81
CA TYR A 21 -0.88 -4.81 -1.62
C TYR A 21 -0.40 -6.19 -1.16
N THR A 22 -0.60 -6.58 0.11
CA THR A 22 -0.15 -7.91 0.60
C THR A 22 -1.25 -8.95 0.55
N GLU A 23 -2.51 -8.57 0.80
CA GLU A 23 -3.62 -9.52 0.95
C GLU A 23 -4.70 -9.32 -0.11
N MET A 24 -5.30 -8.12 -0.19
CA MET A 24 -6.54 -7.90 -0.95
C MET A 24 -6.34 -8.06 -2.45
N TYR A 25 -5.47 -7.25 -3.06
CA TYR A 25 -5.25 -7.30 -4.51
C TYR A 25 -4.59 -8.61 -4.95
N PRO A 26 -3.61 -9.19 -4.23
CA PRO A 26 -3.14 -10.54 -4.52
C PRO A 26 -4.24 -11.60 -4.42
N GLY A 27 -5.17 -11.47 -3.46
CA GLY A 27 -6.36 -12.32 -3.35
C GLY A 27 -7.26 -12.21 -4.56
N PHE A 28 -7.60 -11.00 -4.97
CA PHE A 28 -8.43 -10.73 -6.15
C PHE A 28 -7.77 -11.23 -7.45
N ALA A 29 -6.45 -11.05 -7.59
CA ALA A 29 -5.72 -11.59 -8.73
C ALA A 29 -5.79 -13.12 -8.81
N ARG A 30 -5.68 -13.82 -7.66
CA ARG A 30 -5.84 -15.29 -7.61
C ARG A 30 -7.25 -15.71 -8.03
N THR A 31 -8.28 -15.10 -7.44
CA THR A 31 -9.68 -15.41 -7.81
C THR A 31 -9.95 -15.11 -9.29
N ALA A 32 -9.46 -13.99 -9.82
CA ALA A 32 -9.61 -13.66 -11.24
C ALA A 32 -8.94 -14.71 -12.15
N ARG A 33 -7.75 -15.23 -11.80
CA ARG A 33 -7.13 -16.34 -12.53
C ARG A 33 -7.94 -17.64 -12.45
N GLU A 34 -8.48 -17.97 -11.28
CA GLU A 34 -9.33 -19.14 -11.08
C GLU A 34 -10.60 -19.08 -11.94
N GLU A 35 -11.13 -17.88 -12.17
CA GLU A 35 -12.29 -17.62 -13.02
C GLU A 35 -11.95 -17.44 -14.51
N GLY A 36 -10.68 -17.52 -14.90
CA GLY A 36 -10.22 -17.37 -16.29
C GLY A 36 -10.21 -15.92 -16.80
N LEU A 37 -10.16 -14.94 -15.90
CA LEU A 37 -10.13 -13.50 -16.17
C LEU A 37 -8.69 -12.96 -16.08
N ASP A 38 -7.80 -13.42 -16.96
CA ASP A 38 -6.35 -13.15 -16.88
C ASP A 38 -6.00 -11.65 -16.94
N GLU A 39 -6.63 -10.89 -17.83
CA GLU A 39 -6.39 -9.43 -17.94
C GLU A 39 -6.76 -8.71 -16.63
N LEU A 40 -7.85 -9.14 -15.98
CA LEU A 40 -8.28 -8.56 -14.71
C LEU A 40 -7.30 -8.92 -13.58
N ALA A 41 -6.76 -10.14 -13.59
CA ALA A 41 -5.73 -10.55 -12.64
C ALA A 41 -4.46 -9.69 -12.78
N GLU A 42 -4.02 -9.42 -14.01
CA GLU A 42 -2.87 -8.54 -14.28
C GLU A 42 -3.11 -7.10 -13.79
N TRP A 43 -4.34 -6.60 -13.93
CA TRP A 43 -4.74 -5.31 -13.38
C TRP A 43 -4.64 -5.29 -11.85
N PHE A 44 -5.16 -6.31 -11.16
CA PHE A 44 -5.04 -6.39 -9.69
C PHE A 44 -3.58 -6.49 -9.23
N GLU A 45 -2.72 -7.23 -9.94
CA GLU A 45 -1.28 -7.25 -9.65
C GLU A 45 -0.62 -5.88 -9.87
N THR A 46 -1.09 -5.10 -10.84
CA THR A 46 -0.63 -3.73 -11.08
C THR A 46 -1.06 -2.78 -9.96
N LEU A 47 -2.30 -2.90 -9.49
CA LEU A 47 -2.80 -2.12 -8.34
C LEU A 47 -2.01 -2.45 -7.07
N ALA A 48 -1.73 -3.72 -6.79
CA ALA A 48 -0.87 -4.09 -5.66
C ALA A 48 0.51 -3.41 -5.71
N ARG A 49 1.12 -3.26 -6.89
CA ARG A 49 2.39 -2.51 -7.04
C ARG A 49 2.23 -1.02 -6.74
N ALA A 50 1.10 -0.41 -7.10
CA ALA A 50 0.80 0.99 -6.81
C ALA A 50 0.64 1.22 -5.29
N GLU A 51 -0.15 0.38 -4.61
CA GLU A 51 -0.39 0.55 -3.16
C GLU A 51 0.87 0.28 -2.33
N LYS A 52 1.76 -0.60 -2.81
CA LYS A 52 3.11 -0.74 -2.21
C LYS A 52 3.92 0.56 -2.29
N SER A 53 3.84 1.28 -3.41
CA SER A 53 4.48 2.58 -3.58
C SER A 53 3.84 3.64 -2.66
N HIS A 54 2.52 3.65 -2.51
CA HIS A 54 1.82 4.53 -1.57
C HIS A 54 2.21 4.25 -0.12
N ALA A 55 2.16 3.00 0.34
CA ALA A 55 2.60 2.59 1.68
C ALA A 55 4.04 3.04 1.97
N THR A 56 4.95 2.89 1.00
CA THR A 56 6.34 3.34 1.11
C THR A 56 6.43 4.85 1.29
N ARG A 57 5.71 5.63 0.48
CA ARG A 57 5.68 7.09 0.56
C ARG A 57 5.07 7.60 1.87
N PHE A 58 3.98 7.00 2.31
CA PHE A 58 3.33 7.37 3.58
C PHE A 58 4.19 7.01 4.78
N THR A 59 4.89 5.87 4.75
CA THR A 59 5.87 5.50 5.79
C THR A 59 7.00 6.53 5.88
N LYS A 60 7.52 6.98 4.73
CA LYS A 60 8.51 8.06 4.69
C LYS A 60 7.95 9.37 5.26
N GLY A 61 6.73 9.75 4.86
CA GLY A 61 6.07 10.96 5.35
C GLY A 61 5.83 10.94 6.86
N LEU A 62 5.43 9.80 7.40
CA LEU A 62 5.25 9.60 8.84
C LEU A 62 6.58 9.77 9.59
N GLY A 63 7.66 9.17 9.09
CA GLY A 63 8.99 9.32 9.69
C GLY A 63 9.44 10.79 9.78
N LEU A 64 9.18 11.59 8.73
CA LEU A 64 9.49 13.02 8.73
C LEU A 64 8.70 13.79 9.80
N ILE A 65 7.42 13.45 10.00
CA ILE A 65 6.57 14.10 11.02
C ILE A 65 6.99 13.68 12.44
N GLU A 66 7.44 12.44 12.63
CA GLU A 66 7.95 11.95 13.91
C GLU A 66 9.36 12.44 14.23
N GLY A 67 10.01 13.21 13.35
CA GLY A 67 11.39 13.66 13.52
C GLY A 67 12.42 12.53 13.42
N LYS A 68 12.05 11.40 12.80
CA LYS A 68 12.99 10.32 12.48
C LYS A 68 13.77 10.73 11.24
N GLU A 69 15.10 10.58 11.29
CA GLU A 69 15.90 10.79 10.08
C GLU A 69 15.38 9.89 8.95
N PRO A 70 15.26 10.38 7.72
CA PRO A 70 14.89 9.54 6.61
C PRO A 70 15.93 8.43 6.52
N ALA A 71 15.51 7.18 6.72
CA ALA A 71 16.34 6.02 6.44
C ALA A 71 16.94 6.25 5.05
N ALA A 72 18.28 6.30 4.98
CA ALA A 72 19.01 6.62 3.76
C ALA A 72 18.34 5.89 2.61
N ALA A 73 17.90 6.65 1.60
CA ALA A 73 17.26 6.08 0.44
C ALA A 73 18.20 4.99 -0.08
N ALA A 74 17.79 3.73 0.06
CA ALA A 74 18.50 2.61 -0.52
C ALA A 74 18.41 2.80 -2.03
N VAL A 75 19.50 3.35 -2.59
CA VAL A 75 19.78 3.42 -4.02
C VAL A 75 20.04 2.01 -4.53
#